data_AF-A0A928SF00-F1
#
_entry.id   AF-A0A928SF00-F1
#
_cell.length_a   1.000
_cell.length_b   1.000
_cell.length_c   1.000
_cell.angle_alpha   90.00
_cell.angle_beta   90.00
_cell.angle_gamma   90.00
#
_symmetry.space_group_name_H-M   'P 1'
#
loop_
_entity.id
_entity.type
_entity.pdbx_description
1 polymer ?
#
loop_
_entity_poly.entity_id
_entity_poly.type
_entity_poly.pdbx_seq_one_letter_code
_entity_poly.pdbx_strand_id
1 'polypeptide(L)'
;MPPVSHPFKKGALVILMNYNDHAPPHVHIKYQGDVHSYRLDIRTRTWLKPGKELPLTLRKMIELWVEVHEPELLEQWENARNHQPIIIVG
;
A
#
# COMPACT_ATOMS: atom_id res chain seq x y z
N MET A 1 -3.60 -7.18 8.24
CA MET A 1 -3.57 -6.43 6.97
C MET A 1 -3.64 -7.43 5.82
N PRO A 2 -4.78 -7.59 5.14
CA PRO A 2 -4.84 -8.37 3.90
C PRO A 2 -4.05 -7.70 2.76
N PRO A 3 -3.59 -8.47 1.76
CA PRO A 3 -2.99 -7.93 0.56
C PRO A 3 -4.05 -7.24 -0.31
N VAL A 4 -3.68 -6.11 -0.92
CA VAL A 4 -4.44 -5.45 -1.99
C VAL A 4 -3.74 -5.57 -3.34
N SER A 5 -2.52 -6.09 -3.40
CA SER A 5 -1.83 -6.40 -4.65
C SER A 5 -1.49 -7.88 -4.76
N HIS A 6 -1.38 -8.36 -5.99
CA HIS A 6 -0.59 -9.56 -6.26
C HIS A 6 0.88 -9.32 -5.85
N PRO A 7 1.64 -10.37 -5.45
CA PRO A 7 3.07 -10.24 -5.21
C PRO A 7 3.79 -9.80 -6.49
N PHE A 8 4.63 -8.76 -6.41
CA PHE A 8 5.43 -8.36 -7.55
C PHE A 8 6.54 -9.38 -7.79
N LYS A 9 6.84 -9.70 -9.06
CA LYS A 9 7.89 -10.69 -9.42
C LYS A 9 9.31 -10.29 -8.95
N LYS A 10 9.53 -9.02 -8.59
CA LYS A 10 10.84 -8.44 -8.27
C LYS A 10 10.98 -8.22 -6.76
N GLY A 11 11.50 -9.22 -6.06
CA GLY A 11 11.58 -9.23 -4.59
C GLY A 11 10.19 -9.41 -3.97
N ALA A 12 10.11 -9.94 -2.75
CA ALA A 12 8.85 -10.17 -2.04
C ALA A 12 8.20 -8.84 -1.62
N LEU A 13 7.71 -8.07 -2.60
CA LEU A 13 6.96 -6.84 -2.44
C LEU A 13 5.46 -7.18 -2.46
N VAL A 14 4.75 -6.75 -1.43
CA VAL A 14 3.29 -6.85 -1.33
C VAL A 14 2.76 -5.54 -0.78
N ILE A 15 1.69 -5.03 -1.38
CA ILE A 15 0.95 -3.87 -0.89
C ILE A 15 -0.24 -4.39 -0.10
N LEU A 16 -0.45 -3.84 1.09
CA LEU A 16 -1.44 -4.28 2.06
C LEU A 16 -2.31 -3.12 2.52
N MET A 17 -3.46 -3.46 3.08
CA MET A 17 -4.41 -2.52 3.66
C MET A 17 -4.76 -2.98 5.07
N ASN A 18 -4.89 -2.07 6.04
CA ASN A 18 -5.30 -2.42 7.40
C ASN A 18 -6.76 -2.05 7.64
N TYR A 19 -7.52 -2.96 8.27
CA TYR A 19 -8.89 -2.70 8.71
C TYR A 19 -8.98 -1.59 9.77
N ASN A 20 -7.93 -1.45 10.58
CA ASN A 20 -7.87 -0.47 11.66
C ASN A 20 -7.08 0.80 11.29
N ASP A 21 -6.87 1.07 9.99
CA ASP A 21 -6.18 2.30 9.59
C ASP A 21 -7.03 3.55 9.86
N HIS A 22 -6.35 4.67 10.06
CA HIS A 22 -6.93 5.98 10.23
C HIS A 22 -6.60 6.88 9.03
N ALA A 23 -7.32 8.00 8.91
CA ALA A 23 -7.01 9.03 7.93
C ALA A 23 -5.58 9.58 8.12
N PRO A 24 -4.88 9.95 7.02
CA PRO A 24 -5.33 9.92 5.62
C PRO A 24 -5.36 8.49 5.03
N PRO A 25 -6.07 8.26 3.91
CA PRO A 25 -6.05 6.99 3.20
C PRO A 25 -4.62 6.62 2.80
N HIS A 26 -4.15 5.46 3.23
CA HIS A 26 -2.79 4.99 2.96
C HIS A 26 -2.73 3.48 2.76
N VAL A 27 -1.73 3.03 2.03
CA VAL A 27 -1.37 1.61 1.90
C VAL A 27 -0.11 1.30 2.70
N HIS A 28 0.02 0.05 3.12
CA HIS A 28 1.24 -0.49 3.75
C HIS A 28 2.06 -1.26 2.73
N ILE A 29 3.38 -1.14 2.79
CA ILE A 29 4.29 -1.83 1.87
C ILE A 29 5.17 -2.79 2.67
N LYS A 30 5.13 -4.07 2.31
CA LYS A 30 6.05 -5.10 2.81
C LYS A 30 7.09 -5.41 1.73
N TYR A 31 8.37 -5.32 2.06
CA TYR A 31 9.47 -5.61 1.13
C TYR A 31 10.55 -6.47 1.80
N GLN A 32 10.94 -7.58 1.17
CA GLN A 32 12.04 -8.47 1.63
C GLN A 32 11.94 -8.92 3.10
N GLY A 33 10.73 -9.14 3.61
CA GLY A 33 10.51 -9.57 5.00
C GLY A 33 10.44 -8.44 6.02
N ASP A 34 10.59 -7.19 5.60
CA ASP A 34 10.34 -6.01 6.43
C ASP A 34 8.83 -5.76 6.55
N VAL A 35 8.26 -6.11 7.71
CA VAL A 35 6.82 -6.31 7.90
C VAL A 35 6.08 -5.01 8.24
N HIS A 36 6.78 -3.92 8.60
CA HIS A 36 6.12 -2.77 9.26
C HIS A 36 6.55 -1.36 8.79
N SER A 37 7.46 -1.23 7.84
CA SER A 37 8.24 0.02 7.76
C SER A 37 7.68 1.12 6.88
N TYR A 38 6.66 0.84 6.05
CA TYR A 38 6.34 1.71 4.93
C TYR A 38 4.86 1.96 4.78
N ARG A 39 4.50 3.23 4.81
CA ARG A 39 3.16 3.72 4.51
C ARG A 39 3.23 4.77 3.41
N LEU A 40 2.31 4.70 2.47
CA LEU A 40 2.20 5.65 1.37
C LEU A 40 0.77 6.17 1.33
N ASP A 41 0.61 7.48 1.43
CA ASP A 41 -0.68 8.14 1.26
C ASP A 41 -1.18 7.92 -0.19
N ILE A 42 -2.40 7.41 -0.33
CA ILE A 42 -2.99 7.03 -1.62
C ILE A 42 -3.18 8.24 -2.52
N ARG A 43 -3.55 9.40 -1.95
CA ARG A 43 -3.91 10.60 -2.72
C ARG A 43 -2.69 11.42 -3.08
N THR A 44 -1.78 11.61 -2.12
CA THR A 44 -0.65 12.53 -2.29
C THR A 44 0.64 11.84 -2.72
N ARG A 45 0.69 10.50 -2.61
CA ARG A 45 1.91 9.68 -2.82
C ARG A 45 3.04 10.14 -1.90
N THR A 46 2.68 10.71 -0.75
CA THR A 46 3.63 11.08 0.30
C THR A 46 3.92 9.86 1.16
N TRP A 47 5.20 9.52 1.30
CA TRP A 47 5.65 8.46 2.21
C TRP A 47 5.50 8.89 3.67
N LEU A 48 4.67 8.18 4.43
CA LEU A 48 4.37 8.48 5.82
C LEU A 48 5.41 7.81 6.73
N LYS A 49 6.47 8.56 7.07
CA LYS A 49 7.60 8.17 7.95
C LYS A 49 8.16 6.77 7.68
N PRO A 50 9.00 6.60 6.64
CA PRO A 50 9.73 5.35 6.46
C PRO A 50 10.75 5.16 7.60
N GLY A 51 10.84 3.94 8.15
CA GLY A 51 11.91 3.60 9.10
C GLY A 51 13.29 3.51 8.41
N LYS A 52 13.33 2.85 7.24
CA LYS A 52 14.52 2.66 6.40
C LYS A 52 14.23 3.19 5.00
N GLU A 53 15.17 3.78 4.28
CA GLU A 53 14.89 4.20 2.91
C GLU A 53 14.78 3.02 1.93
N LEU A 54 13.77 3.06 1.06
CA LEU A 54 13.66 2.15 -0.09
C LEU A 54 14.54 2.65 -1.25
N PRO A 55 15.11 1.75 -2.07
CA PRO A 55 15.77 2.15 -3.31
C PRO A 55 14.87 3.04 -4.17
N LEU A 56 15.44 4.08 -4.78
CA LEU A 56 14.68 5.08 -5.56
C LEU A 56 13.82 4.46 -6.65
N THR A 57 14.35 3.48 -7.37
CA THR A 57 13.61 2.76 -8.44
C THR A 57 12.41 2.01 -7.89
N LEU A 58 12.51 1.46 -6.68
CA LEU A 58 11.42 0.76 -6.02
C LEU A 58 10.35 1.74 -5.54
N ARG A 59 10.74 2.89 -4.98
CA ARG A 59 9.80 3.96 -4.59
C ARG A 59 8.96 4.43 -5.78
N LYS A 60 9.62 4.81 -6.88
CA LYS A 60 8.95 5.26 -8.10
C LYS A 60 8.00 4.22 -8.68
N MET A 61 8.38 2.95 -8.65
CA MET A 61 7.53 1.85 -9.11
C MET A 61 6.27 1.72 -8.25
N ILE A 62 6.40 1.83 -6.92
CA ILE A 62 5.26 1.75 -5.99
C ILE A 62 4.36 2.98 -6.15
N GLU A 63 4.93 4.18 -6.23
CA GLU A 63 4.20 5.43 -6.44
C GLU A 63 3.35 5.36 -7.72
N LEU A 64 3.95 4.93 -8.83
CA LEU A 64 3.25 4.77 -10.11
C LEU A 64 2.15 3.72 -10.02
N TRP A 65 2.38 2.60 -9.34
CA TRP A 65 1.35 1.57 -9.19
C TRP A 65 0.16 2.09 -8.36
N VAL A 66 0.41 2.84 -7.28
CA VAL A 66 -0.63 3.50 -6.47
C VAL A 66 -1.32 4.64 -7.24
N GLU A 67 -0.61 5.28 -8.16
CA GLU A 67 -1.21 6.24 -9.10
C GLU A 67 -2.24 5.58 -10.02
N VAL A 68 -1.85 4.48 -10.67
CA VAL A 68 -2.71 3.78 -11.63
C VAL A 68 -3.96 3.17 -10.97
N HIS A 69 -3.86 2.71 -9.72
CA HIS A 69 -4.95 2.02 -9.01
C HIS A 69 -5.60 2.89 -7.91
N GLU A 70 -5.49 4.22 -7.99
CA GLU A 70 -6.04 5.12 -6.96
C GLU A 70 -7.52 4.85 -6.65
N PRO A 71 -8.42 4.76 -7.66
CA PRO A 71 -9.84 4.62 -7.40
C PRO A 71 -10.16 3.32 -6.64
N GLU A 72 -9.57 2.20 -7.07
CA GLU A 72 -9.77 0.89 -6.45
C GLU A 72 -9.19 0.85 -5.04
N LEU A 73 -8.03 1.46 -4.82
CA LEU A 73 -7.42 1.55 -3.48
C LEU A 73 -8.25 2.40 -2.51
N LEU A 74 -8.85 3.49 -3.00
CA LEU A 74 -9.76 4.31 -2.18
C LEU A 74 -11.03 3.53 -1.82
N GLU A 75 -11.58 2.74 -2.74
CA GLU A 75 -12.70 1.83 -2.45
C GLU A 75 -12.30 0.78 -1.40
N GLN A 76 -11.14 0.14 -1.54
CA GLN A 76 -10.67 -0.85 -0.57
C GLN A 76 -10.38 -0.23 0.81
N TRP A 77 -9.94 1.02 0.84
CA TRP A 77 -9.78 1.76 2.09
C TRP A 77 -11.14 2.04 2.76
N GLU A 78 -12.18 2.40 2.00
CA GLU A 78 -13.53 2.52 2.54
C GLU A 78 -14.09 1.18 3.03
N ASN A 79 -13.86 0.09 2.29
CA ASN A 79 -14.23 -1.26 2.71
C ASN A 79 -13.56 -1.61 4.04
N ALA A 80 -12.26 -1.34 4.17
CA ALA A 80 -11.50 -1.55 5.38
C ALA A 80 -12.13 -0.84 6.60
N ARG A 81 -12.45 0.45 6.47
CA ARG A 81 -13.09 1.24 7.54
C ARG A 81 -14.46 0.71 7.95
N ASN A 82 -15.21 0.20 6.98
CA ASN A 82 -16.54 -0.36 7.19
C ASN A 82 -16.52 -1.86 7.55
N HIS A 83 -15.34 -2.42 7.87
CA HIS A 83 -15.14 -3.85 8.18
C HIS A 83 -15.68 -4.78 7.07
N GLN A 84 -15.69 -4.30 5.83
CA GLN A 84 -16.07 -5.06 4.65
C GLN A 84 -14.85 -5.77 4.06
N PRO A 85 -15.02 -6.93 3.40
CA PRO A 85 -13.91 -7.65 2.80
C PRO A 85 -13.08 -6.78 1.85
N ILE A 86 -11.76 -6.81 2.05
CA ILE A 86 -10.78 -6.20 1.15
C ILE A 86 -10.43 -7.20 0.05
N ILE A 87 -10.47 -6.75 -1.20
CA ILE A 87 -10.08 -7.56 -2.36
C ILE A 87 -8.78 -7.06 -2.98
N ILE A 88 -8.16 -7.90 -3.81
CA ILE A 88 -6.99 -7.53 -4.60
C ILE A 88 -7.42 -6.60 -5.73
N VAL A 89 -6.65 -5.54 -5.94
CA VAL A 89 -6.79 -4.61 -7.07
C VAL A 89 -5.71 -4.89 -8.11
N GLY A 90 -6.02 -4.65 -9.38
CA GLY A 90 -5.14 -4.95 -10.52
C GLY A 90 -5.28 -6.38 -11.04
#